data_AF-A0A2V9UZK7-F1
#
_entry.id   AF-A0A2V9UZK7-F1
#
_cell.length_a   1.000
_cell.length_b   1.000
_cell.length_c   1.000
_cell.angle_alpha   90.00
_cell.angle_beta   90.00
_cell.angle_gamma   90.00
#
_symmetry.space_group_name_H-M   'P 1'
#
loop_
_entity.id
_entity.type
_entity.pdbx_description
1 polymer ?
#
loop_
_entity_poly.entity_id
_entity_poly.type
_entity_poly.pdbx_seq_one_letter_code
_entity_poly.pdbx_strand_id
1 'polypeptide(L)'
;MNYLRLAIAIVFAVFAQCSFADSIQTFQITQVTMIMGPNDGSGDNLGFTLTGPGVTITGFGGMACFDWCSGPIPAPTGNPTEVFVSFFGSATIGGTAYDPMSLSLDCCLFNANGGVNASASGFVGEGDSFTQFNLILPTNGKWTLNFAFQPPESGNPGYYYFTDGEFSAQTRVTPEPGMVGLMLTGLAGIAGIVKRKTTVRRWSGRIVRR
;
A
#
# COMPACT_ATOMS: atom_id res chain seq x y z
N MET A 1 -19.68 -31.70 37.42
CA MET A 1 -18.32 -31.45 36.86
C MET A 1 -18.30 -30.99 35.40
N ASN A 2 -19.32 -31.26 34.56
CA ASN A 2 -19.30 -30.88 33.14
C ASN A 2 -19.46 -29.37 32.89
N TYR A 3 -20.30 -28.67 33.67
CA TYR A 3 -20.53 -27.23 33.50
C TYR A 3 -19.32 -26.37 33.85
N LEU A 4 -18.51 -26.78 34.84
CA LEU A 4 -17.27 -26.09 35.20
C LEU A 4 -16.24 -26.18 34.07
N ARG A 5 -16.10 -27.34 33.43
CA ARG A 5 -15.21 -27.53 32.27
C ARG A 5 -15.66 -26.71 31.07
N LEU A 6 -16.96 -26.62 30.83
CA LEU A 6 -17.53 -25.84 29.74
C LEU A 6 -17.36 -24.33 29.97
N ALA A 7 -17.55 -23.86 31.20
CA ALA A 7 -17.31 -22.47 31.57
C ALA A 7 -15.83 -22.09 31.42
N ILE A 8 -14.90 -22.95 31.85
CA ILE A 8 -13.46 -22.73 31.66
C ILE A 8 -13.10 -22.70 30.17
N ALA A 9 -13.64 -23.60 29.35
CA ALA A 9 -13.40 -23.61 27.91
C ALA A 9 -13.93 -22.36 27.21
N ILE A 10 -15.11 -21.84 27.62
CA ILE A 10 -15.67 -20.59 27.09
C ILE A 10 -14.82 -19.40 27.52
N VAL A 11 -14.39 -19.34 28.78
CA VAL A 11 -13.48 -18.30 29.28
C VAL A 11 -12.16 -18.34 28.49
N PHE A 12 -11.54 -19.50 28.30
CA PHE A 12 -10.34 -19.61 27.48
C PHE A 12 -10.58 -19.20 26.02
N ALA A 13 -11.71 -19.57 25.41
CA ALA A 13 -12.04 -19.18 24.05
C ALA A 13 -12.29 -17.67 23.90
N VAL A 14 -12.84 -17.01 24.93
CA VAL A 14 -13.10 -15.56 24.96
C VAL A 14 -11.81 -14.78 25.23
N PHE A 15 -10.99 -15.22 26.19
CA PHE A 15 -9.74 -14.53 26.57
C PHE A 15 -8.55 -14.86 25.66
N ALA A 16 -8.56 -15.97 24.93
CA ALA A 16 -7.57 -16.23 23.87
C ALA A 16 -7.67 -15.20 22.73
N GLN A 17 -8.80 -14.50 22.59
CA GLN A 17 -8.94 -13.40 21.62
C GLN A 17 -8.38 -12.07 22.16
N CYS A 18 -8.05 -11.98 23.45
CA CYS A 18 -7.51 -10.77 24.08
C CYS A 18 -5.98 -10.71 24.06
N SER A 19 -5.29 -11.73 23.55
CA SER A 19 -3.87 -11.67 23.24
C SER A 19 -3.64 -11.11 21.84
N PHE A 20 -4.19 -9.92 21.55
CA PHE A 20 -3.55 -9.04 20.59
C PHE A 20 -2.33 -8.47 21.31
N ALA A 21 -1.24 -9.25 21.30
CA ALA A 21 0.08 -8.71 21.58
C ALA A 21 0.27 -7.49 20.67
N ASP A 22 0.95 -6.47 21.18
CA ASP A 22 1.35 -5.21 20.56
C ASP A 22 1.94 -5.43 19.16
N SER A 23 1.06 -5.69 18.19
CA SER A 23 1.44 -6.16 16.87
C SER A 23 1.61 -4.93 16.00
N ILE A 24 2.84 -4.73 15.52
CA ILE A 24 3.15 -3.70 14.54
C ILE A 24 2.15 -3.78 13.39
N GLN A 25 1.38 -2.70 13.19
CA GLN A 25 0.32 -2.68 12.20
C GLN A 25 0.93 -2.86 10.81
N THR A 26 0.33 -3.73 10.00
CA THR A 26 0.82 -3.98 8.64
C THR A 26 -0.22 -3.51 7.63
N PHE A 27 0.20 -2.61 6.75
CA PHE A 27 -0.66 -2.02 5.72
C PHE A 27 -0.30 -2.52 4.33
N GLN A 28 -1.32 -2.78 3.52
CA GLN A 28 -1.17 -3.19 2.14
C GLN A 28 -1.20 -1.95 1.24
N ILE A 29 -0.08 -1.61 0.62
CA ILE A 29 -0.05 -0.59 -0.43
C ILE A 29 -0.59 -1.22 -1.70
N THR A 30 -1.67 -0.66 -2.22
CA THR A 30 -2.32 -1.16 -3.45
C THR A 30 -1.74 -0.55 -4.71
N GLN A 31 -1.15 0.64 -4.61
CA GLN A 31 -0.59 1.37 -5.73
C GLN A 31 0.65 2.15 -5.29
N VAL A 32 1.69 2.08 -6.11
CA VAL A 32 2.86 2.95 -6.03
C VAL A 32 3.01 3.66 -7.36
N THR A 33 3.11 4.98 -7.33
CA THR A 33 3.47 5.77 -8.49
C THR A 33 4.71 6.61 -8.20
N MET A 34 5.61 6.71 -9.17
CA MET A 34 6.71 7.66 -9.14
C MET A 34 6.73 8.44 -10.44
N ILE A 35 6.97 9.75 -10.36
CA ILE A 35 7.11 10.64 -11.51
C ILE A 35 8.50 11.26 -11.41
N MET A 36 9.23 11.18 -12.51
CA MET A 36 10.60 11.64 -12.61
C MET A 36 10.72 12.72 -13.68
N GLY A 37 11.36 13.82 -13.33
CA GLY A 37 11.78 14.86 -14.26
C GLY A 37 13.28 14.78 -14.57
N PRO A 38 13.76 15.59 -15.54
CA PRO A 38 15.17 15.69 -15.85
C PRO A 38 15.97 16.14 -14.63
N ASN A 39 17.18 15.62 -14.46
CA ASN A 39 18.07 16.08 -13.41
C ASN A 39 18.87 17.27 -13.93
N ASP A 40 18.46 18.47 -13.54
CA ASP A 40 19.10 19.74 -13.88
C ASP A 40 20.10 20.21 -12.81
N GLY A 41 20.33 19.39 -11.76
CA GLY A 41 21.20 19.72 -10.63
C GLY A 41 20.59 20.68 -9.61
N SER A 42 19.30 21.04 -9.73
CA SER A 42 18.63 21.95 -8.78
C SER A 42 18.12 21.26 -7.51
N GLY A 43 18.06 19.93 -7.48
CA GLY A 43 17.65 19.15 -6.32
C GLY A 43 17.00 17.80 -6.68
N ASP A 44 15.97 17.46 -5.91
CA ASP A 44 15.15 16.27 -6.11
C ASP A 44 14.44 16.29 -7.46
N ASN A 45 14.58 15.22 -8.23
CA ASN A 45 13.98 15.07 -9.57
C ASN A 45 12.89 14.00 -9.61
N LEU A 46 12.46 13.47 -8.46
CA LEU A 46 11.47 12.40 -8.35
C LEU A 46 10.42 12.73 -7.29
N GLY A 47 9.15 12.61 -7.67
CA GLY A 47 8.01 12.57 -6.75
C GLY A 47 7.45 11.15 -6.65
N PHE A 48 6.98 10.74 -5.47
CA PHE A 48 6.37 9.43 -5.29
C PHE A 48 5.06 9.50 -4.49
N THR A 49 4.20 8.50 -4.69
CA THR A 49 2.96 8.32 -3.97
C THR A 49 2.72 6.83 -3.70
N LEU A 50 2.46 6.50 -2.44
CA LEU A 50 2.07 5.17 -1.97
C LEU A 50 0.61 5.26 -1.50
N THR A 51 -0.26 4.42 -2.06
CA THR A 51 -1.70 4.43 -1.73
C THR A 51 -2.20 3.04 -1.40
N GLY A 52 -2.92 2.91 -0.29
CA GLY A 52 -3.57 1.69 0.17
C GLY A 52 -4.75 1.98 1.11
N PRO A 53 -5.48 0.95 1.56
CA PRO A 53 -6.55 1.13 2.54
C PRO A 53 -6.03 1.79 3.83
N GLY A 54 -6.51 3.00 4.11
CA GLY A 54 -6.08 3.79 5.27
C GLY A 54 -4.64 4.31 5.20
N VAL A 55 -3.94 4.16 4.06
CA VAL A 55 -2.58 4.65 3.88
C VAL A 55 -2.46 5.53 2.65
N THR A 56 -1.90 6.72 2.82
CA THR A 56 -1.47 7.60 1.73
C THR A 56 -0.21 8.29 2.16
N ILE A 57 0.89 8.02 1.46
CA ILE A 57 2.19 8.66 1.71
C ILE A 57 2.63 9.29 0.40
N THR A 58 2.93 10.58 0.43
CA THR A 58 3.57 11.26 -0.70
C THR A 58 4.91 11.79 -0.26
N GLY A 59 5.82 11.95 -1.20
CA GLY A 59 7.11 12.53 -0.92
C GLY A 59 7.88 12.80 -2.20
N PHE A 60 9.08 13.32 -1.99
CA PHE A 60 10.02 13.61 -3.03
C PHE A 60 11.36 12.99 -2.68
N GLY A 61 12.15 12.85 -3.71
CA GLY A 61 13.47 12.29 -3.64
C GLY A 61 14.19 12.49 -4.95
N GLY A 62 15.29 11.80 -5.10
CA GLY A 62 16.09 11.90 -6.29
C GLY A 62 16.49 10.55 -6.83
N MET A 63 17.06 10.63 -8.01
CA MET A 63 17.77 9.54 -8.62
C MET A 63 19.06 10.06 -9.21
N ALA A 64 20.16 9.37 -8.89
CA ALA A 64 21.41 9.57 -9.57
C ALA A 64 21.28 9.02 -11.01
N CYS A 65 21.22 9.90 -12.00
CA CYS A 65 21.10 9.50 -13.40
C CYS A 65 21.96 10.35 -14.34
N PHE A 66 23.22 10.51 -13.93
CA PHE A 66 24.24 11.35 -14.57
C PHE A 66 24.50 11.04 -16.05
N ASP A 67 24.16 9.84 -16.51
CA ASP A 67 24.49 9.38 -17.87
C ASP A 67 23.37 9.59 -18.88
N TRP A 68 22.11 9.70 -18.43
CA TRP A 68 20.96 9.65 -19.35
C TRP A 68 19.80 10.58 -19.04
N CYS A 69 19.69 11.08 -17.81
CA CYS A 69 18.62 12.00 -17.44
C CYS A 69 19.08 13.46 -17.33
N SER A 70 20.38 13.71 -17.55
CA SER A 70 21.01 15.03 -17.49
C SER A 70 21.73 15.34 -18.80
N GLY A 71 21.00 15.86 -19.77
CA GLY A 71 21.56 16.41 -21.01
C GLY A 71 21.44 15.51 -22.26
N PRO A 72 22.22 15.82 -23.31
CA PRO A 72 22.11 15.17 -24.61
C PRO A 72 22.69 13.75 -24.60
N ILE A 73 21.96 12.77 -25.12
CA ILE A 73 22.37 11.38 -25.25
C ILE A 73 22.30 10.88 -26.70
N PRO A 74 23.16 9.92 -27.09
CA PRO A 74 23.21 9.42 -28.46
C PRO A 74 22.01 8.52 -28.83
N ALA A 75 21.34 7.93 -27.84
CA ALA A 75 20.20 7.05 -28.04
C ALA A 75 19.26 7.07 -26.82
N PRO A 76 17.95 6.83 -26.98
CA PRO A 76 16.99 6.77 -25.88
C PRO A 76 17.20 5.50 -25.05
N THR A 77 18.08 5.59 -24.06
CA THR A 77 18.40 4.51 -23.13
C THR A 77 18.47 5.07 -21.72
N GLY A 78 17.97 4.32 -20.74
CA GLY A 78 18.00 4.73 -19.34
C GLY A 78 17.62 3.57 -18.44
N ASN A 79 18.37 3.40 -17.37
CA ASN A 79 18.08 2.44 -16.32
C ASN A 79 17.94 3.21 -15.00
N PRO A 80 16.72 3.26 -14.44
CA PRO A 80 16.51 3.85 -13.13
C PRO A 80 17.22 3.03 -12.05
N THR A 81 18.09 3.66 -11.28
CA THR A 81 18.88 3.03 -10.22
C THR A 81 19.06 4.01 -9.08
N GLU A 82 19.30 3.55 -7.86
CA GLU A 82 19.65 4.42 -6.73
C GLU A 82 18.60 5.51 -6.42
N VAL A 83 17.31 5.15 -6.51
CA VAL A 83 16.23 6.04 -6.07
C VAL A 83 16.27 6.18 -4.55
N PHE A 84 16.24 7.41 -4.05
CA PHE A 84 16.25 7.71 -2.62
C PHE A 84 15.08 8.61 -2.24
N VAL A 85 14.71 8.61 -0.95
CA VAL A 85 13.74 9.55 -0.37
C VAL A 85 14.52 10.71 0.24
N SER A 86 14.07 11.94 -0.05
CA SER A 86 14.64 13.16 0.52
C SER A 86 13.71 13.74 1.57
N PHE A 87 12.40 13.82 1.27
CA PHE A 87 11.40 14.27 2.23
C PHE A 87 10.00 13.70 1.96
N PHE A 88 9.15 13.73 2.98
CA PHE A 88 7.74 13.36 2.88
C PHE A 88 6.86 14.60 2.76
N GLY A 89 5.91 14.57 1.82
CA GLY A 89 4.93 15.64 1.60
C GLY A 89 3.61 15.42 2.33
N SER A 90 3.20 14.15 2.53
CA SER A 90 2.02 13.79 3.32
C SER A 90 2.18 12.40 3.92
N ALA A 91 1.58 12.19 5.10
CA ALA A 91 1.58 10.92 5.80
C ALA A 91 0.21 10.64 6.41
N THR A 92 -0.56 9.74 5.81
CA THR A 92 -1.78 9.16 6.40
C THR A 92 -1.54 7.69 6.66
N ILE A 93 -1.65 7.25 7.92
CA ILE A 93 -1.42 5.87 8.35
C ILE A 93 -2.62 5.42 9.19
N GLY A 94 -3.20 4.26 8.87
CA GLY A 94 -4.40 3.77 9.53
C GLY A 94 -5.61 4.73 9.48
N GLY A 95 -5.69 5.58 8.45
CA GLY A 95 -6.73 6.60 8.30
C GLY A 95 -6.51 7.87 9.14
N THR A 96 -5.40 7.95 9.89
CA THR A 96 -5.03 9.15 10.65
C THR A 96 -3.96 9.93 9.88
N ALA A 97 -4.16 11.23 9.72
CA ALA A 97 -3.17 12.13 9.13
C ALA A 97 -2.15 12.54 10.20
N TYR A 98 -0.87 12.46 9.86
CA TYR A 98 0.25 12.81 10.72
C TYR A 98 1.07 13.94 10.10
N ASP A 99 1.88 14.59 10.93
CA ASP A 99 2.93 15.47 10.44
C ASP A 99 3.94 14.65 9.60
N PRO A 100 4.15 14.98 8.31
CA PRO A 100 5.12 14.28 7.46
C PRO A 100 6.55 14.32 8.00
N MET A 101 6.89 15.34 8.81
CA MET A 101 8.22 15.45 9.43
C MET A 101 8.44 14.43 10.56
N SER A 102 7.36 13.85 11.10
CA SER A 102 7.41 12.77 12.08
C SER A 102 7.50 11.38 11.44
N LEU A 103 7.30 11.28 10.12
CA LEU A 103 7.38 10.03 9.39
C LEU A 103 8.84 9.66 9.11
N SER A 104 9.23 8.47 9.55
CA SER A 104 10.50 7.85 9.20
C SER A 104 10.24 6.47 8.60
N LEU A 105 10.96 6.15 7.54
CA LEU A 105 11.03 4.80 6.98
C LEU A 105 12.45 4.28 7.23
N ASP A 106 12.59 3.27 8.09
CA ASP A 106 13.88 2.85 8.67
C ASP A 106 14.89 2.41 7.60
N CYS A 107 14.43 1.75 6.54
CA CYS A 107 15.17 1.68 5.27
C CYS A 107 14.30 1.12 4.15
N CYS A 108 14.81 1.31 2.93
CA CYS A 108 14.58 0.40 1.81
C CYS A 108 13.17 0.47 1.20
N LEU A 109 12.55 1.65 1.10
CA LEU A 109 11.35 1.78 0.27
C LEU A 109 11.64 1.38 -1.19
N PHE A 110 12.76 1.86 -1.72
CA PHE A 110 13.22 1.60 -3.08
C PHE A 110 14.34 0.55 -3.12
N ASN A 111 14.38 -0.20 -4.22
CA ASN A 111 15.39 -1.22 -4.49
C ASN A 111 16.49 -0.66 -5.41
N ALA A 112 17.60 -1.40 -5.53
CA ALA A 112 18.76 -0.96 -6.33
C ALA A 112 18.45 -0.73 -7.82
N ASN A 113 17.38 -1.35 -8.34
CA ASN A 113 16.96 -1.26 -9.74
C ASN A 113 15.89 -0.16 -9.96
N GLY A 114 15.79 0.81 -9.04
CA GLY A 114 14.84 1.92 -9.13
C GLY A 114 13.37 1.54 -8.97
N GLY A 115 13.07 0.31 -8.56
CA GLY A 115 11.71 -0.11 -8.18
C GLY A 115 11.48 0.00 -6.68
N VAL A 116 10.42 -0.63 -6.17
CA VAL A 116 10.16 -0.75 -4.73
C VAL A 116 10.59 -2.11 -4.17
N ASN A 117 10.95 -2.17 -2.89
CA ASN A 117 11.09 -3.45 -2.20
C ASN A 117 9.71 -4.03 -1.86
N ALA A 118 9.64 -5.32 -1.53
CA ALA A 118 8.37 -5.99 -1.19
C ALA A 118 7.77 -5.49 0.13
N SER A 119 8.61 -4.98 1.02
CA SER A 119 8.19 -4.44 2.31
C SER A 119 9.08 -3.29 2.75
N ALA A 120 8.51 -2.38 3.51
CA ALA A 120 9.23 -1.33 4.23
C ALA A 120 8.66 -1.21 5.64
N SER A 121 9.51 -0.88 6.63
CA SER A 121 9.08 -0.60 7.99
C SER A 121 9.32 0.87 8.31
N GLY A 122 8.53 1.40 9.22
CA GLY A 122 8.69 2.78 9.64
C GLY A 122 7.89 3.10 10.88
N PHE A 123 7.97 4.36 11.26
CA PHE A 123 7.23 4.92 12.37
C PHE A 123 6.76 6.33 12.04
N VAL A 124 5.73 6.78 12.74
CA VAL A 124 5.15 8.11 12.59
C VAL A 124 4.65 8.61 13.95
N GLY A 125 4.60 9.93 14.11
CA GLY A 125 4.12 10.57 15.33
C GLY A 125 5.15 10.57 16.46
N GLU A 126 4.73 11.13 17.59
CA GLU A 126 5.54 11.30 18.79
C GLU A 126 4.70 11.12 20.06
N GLY A 127 5.33 10.73 21.17
CA GLY A 127 4.66 10.51 22.45
C GLY A 127 3.49 9.52 22.34
N ASP A 128 2.30 9.95 22.76
CA ASP A 128 1.09 9.12 22.74
C ASP A 128 0.56 8.83 21.32
N SER A 129 1.04 9.57 20.30
CA SER A 129 0.67 9.35 18.89
C SER A 129 1.67 8.48 18.13
N PHE A 130 2.77 8.07 18.77
CA PHE A 130 3.79 7.25 18.14
C PHE A 130 3.19 5.91 17.68
N THR A 131 3.37 5.61 16.40
CA THR A 131 2.89 4.39 15.79
C THR A 131 3.99 3.77 14.93
N GLN A 132 4.36 2.53 15.22
CA GLN A 132 5.21 1.73 14.34
C GLN A 132 4.34 0.92 13.38
N PHE A 133 4.79 0.79 12.13
CA PHE A 133 4.06 0.06 11.11
C PHE A 133 4.98 -0.61 10.08
N ASN A 134 4.41 -1.57 9.37
CA ASN A 134 4.98 -2.21 8.20
C ASN A 134 4.11 -1.90 6.98
N LEU A 135 4.75 -1.77 5.83
CA LEU A 135 4.12 -1.65 4.52
C LEU A 135 4.46 -2.89 3.71
N ILE A 136 3.46 -3.45 3.03
CA ILE A 136 3.64 -4.44 1.98
C ILE A 136 3.37 -3.73 0.65
N LEU A 137 4.33 -3.81 -0.25
CA LEU A 137 4.37 -3.01 -1.48
C LEU A 137 4.26 -3.89 -2.74
N PRO A 138 3.61 -3.41 -3.81
CA PRO A 138 3.54 -4.11 -5.08
C PRO A 138 4.89 -4.04 -5.81
N THR A 139 5.50 -5.19 -6.09
CA THR A 139 6.82 -5.28 -6.75
C THR A 139 6.75 -5.47 -8.27
N ASN A 140 5.54 -5.54 -8.83
CA ASN A 140 5.29 -5.78 -10.26
C ASN A 140 5.37 -4.52 -11.13
N GLY A 141 5.92 -3.43 -10.61
CA GLY A 141 5.99 -2.16 -11.35
C GLY A 141 7.12 -2.10 -12.36
N LYS A 142 6.99 -1.16 -13.29
CA LYS A 142 7.97 -0.86 -14.33
C LYS A 142 8.02 0.64 -14.62
N TRP A 143 9.19 1.09 -15.04
CA TRP A 143 9.38 2.43 -15.56
C TRP A 143 9.01 2.53 -17.03
N THR A 144 8.36 3.62 -17.39
CA THR A 144 8.22 4.13 -18.75
C THR A 144 9.03 5.41 -18.83
N LEU A 145 10.06 5.43 -19.66
CA LEU A 145 10.94 6.59 -19.82
C LEU A 145 10.69 7.22 -21.18
N ASN A 146 10.55 8.54 -21.19
CA ASN A 146 10.25 9.32 -22.38
C ASN A 146 11.46 10.17 -22.77
N PHE A 147 11.72 10.22 -24.08
CA PHE A 147 12.84 10.95 -24.66
C PHE A 147 12.35 11.74 -25.87
N ALA A 148 12.85 12.97 -26.00
CA ALA A 148 12.62 13.80 -27.17
C ALA A 148 13.89 13.86 -28.03
N PHE A 149 13.71 13.87 -29.35
CA PHE A 149 14.80 14.01 -30.31
C PHE A 149 14.99 15.47 -30.70
N GLN A 150 16.21 15.98 -30.57
CA GLN A 150 16.64 17.25 -31.12
C GLN A 150 17.36 17.00 -32.46
N PRO A 151 16.87 17.56 -33.58
CA PRO A 151 17.54 17.43 -34.86
C PRO A 151 18.89 18.17 -34.88
N PRO A 152 19.84 17.75 -35.74
CA PRO A 152 21.14 18.40 -35.88
C PRO A 152 20.99 19.86 -36.30
N GLU A 153 21.80 20.74 -35.71
CA GLU A 153 21.80 22.18 -35.99
C GLU A 153 23.23 22.75 -35.99
N SER A 154 23.59 23.48 -37.06
CA SER A 154 24.82 24.28 -37.16
C SER A 154 26.13 23.58 -36.73
N GLY A 155 26.32 22.33 -37.15
CA GLY A 155 27.53 21.55 -36.84
C GLY A 155 27.42 20.67 -35.58
N ASN A 156 26.31 20.75 -34.83
CA ASN A 156 26.02 19.81 -33.75
C ASN A 156 25.27 18.58 -34.29
N PRO A 157 25.66 17.36 -33.91
CA PRO A 157 24.89 16.16 -34.24
C PRO A 157 23.52 16.18 -33.56
N GLY A 158 22.54 15.49 -34.15
CA GLY A 158 21.25 15.28 -33.49
C GLY A 158 21.42 14.41 -32.24
N TYR A 159 20.60 14.67 -31.23
CA TYR A 159 20.68 13.99 -29.94
C TYR A 159 19.30 13.76 -29.35
N TYR A 160 19.20 12.86 -28.38
CA TYR A 160 18.00 12.70 -27.55
C TYR A 160 18.22 13.39 -26.20
N TYR A 161 17.14 13.77 -25.54
CA TYR A 161 17.19 14.18 -24.15
C TYR A 161 15.98 13.59 -23.42
N PHE A 162 16.19 13.20 -22.17
CA PHE A 162 15.12 12.70 -21.31
C PHE A 162 14.13 13.83 -21.00
N THR A 163 12.84 13.53 -21.11
CA THR A 163 11.76 14.49 -20.80
C THR A 163 11.14 14.20 -19.45
N ASP A 164 10.77 12.95 -19.22
CA ASP A 164 10.04 12.50 -18.04
C ASP A 164 10.02 10.98 -17.95
N GLY A 165 9.76 10.46 -16.75
CA GLY A 165 9.60 9.05 -16.50
C GLY A 165 8.49 8.77 -15.51
N GLU A 166 7.79 7.66 -15.71
CA GLU A 166 6.73 7.20 -14.79
C GLU A 166 6.98 5.76 -14.38
N PHE A 167 6.93 5.50 -13.08
CA PHE A 167 6.82 4.16 -12.52
C PHE A 167 5.42 3.94 -11.99
N SER A 168 4.85 2.78 -12.28
CA SER A 168 3.58 2.36 -11.70
C SER A 168 3.64 0.89 -11.30
N ALA A 169 3.29 0.61 -10.04
CA ALA A 169 3.10 -0.74 -9.50
C ALA A 169 1.74 -0.85 -8.82
N GLN A 170 1.06 -1.98 -9.00
CA GLN A 170 -0.27 -2.19 -8.43
C GLN A 170 -0.46 -3.63 -7.97
N THR A 171 -1.01 -3.82 -6.77
CA THR A 171 -1.40 -5.16 -6.30
C THR A 171 -2.62 -5.63 -7.07
N ARG A 172 -2.60 -6.85 -7.59
CA ARG A 172 -3.83 -7.52 -8.03
C ARG A 172 -4.64 -7.88 -6.80
N VAL A 173 -5.69 -7.10 -6.52
CA VAL A 173 -6.73 -7.47 -5.54
C VAL A 173 -7.46 -8.72 -6.06
N THR A 174 -6.93 -9.88 -5.69
CA THR A 174 -7.65 -11.15 -5.83
C THR A 174 -8.38 -11.33 -4.50
N PRO A 175 -9.73 -11.33 -4.46
CA PRO A 175 -10.46 -11.52 -3.21
C PRO A 175 -10.00 -12.80 -2.54
N GLU A 176 -9.63 -12.74 -1.26
CA GLU A 176 -9.23 -13.94 -0.56
C GLU A 176 -10.40 -14.94 -0.53
N PRO A 177 -10.20 -16.22 -0.89
CA PRO A 177 -11.25 -17.23 -0.85
C PRO A 177 -11.96 -17.31 0.51
N GLY A 178 -11.24 -17.01 1.60
CA GLY A 178 -11.76 -16.99 2.97
C GLY A 178 -12.79 -15.88 3.21
N MET A 179 -12.66 -14.72 2.56
CA MET A 179 -13.61 -13.60 2.72
C MET A 179 -14.94 -13.90 2.02
N VAL A 180 -14.89 -14.56 0.86
CA VAL A 180 -16.08 -15.09 0.18
C VAL A 180 -16.73 -16.18 1.05
N GLY A 181 -15.95 -17.07 1.63
CA GLY A 181 -16.44 -18.10 2.56
C GLY A 181 -17.11 -17.53 3.80
N LEU A 182 -16.55 -16.49 4.42
CA LEU A 182 -17.11 -15.81 5.58
C LEU A 182 -18.38 -15.01 5.25
N MET A 183 -18.42 -14.33 4.10
CA MET A 183 -19.66 -13.69 3.62
C MET A 183 -20.77 -14.71 3.35
N LEU A 184 -20.45 -15.84 2.72
CA LEU A 184 -21.41 -16.90 2.44
C LEU A 184 -21.94 -17.56 3.72
N THR A 185 -21.06 -17.85 4.68
CA THR A 185 -21.48 -18.44 5.96
C THR A 185 -22.28 -17.47 6.82
N GLY A 186 -21.93 -16.18 6.81
CA GLY A 186 -22.73 -15.11 7.45
C GLY A 186 -24.14 -15.01 6.88
N LEU A 187 -24.27 -15.00 5.55
CA LEU A 187 -25.57 -14.96 4.86
C LEU A 187 -26.40 -16.22 5.13
N ALA A 188 -25.79 -17.40 5.13
CA ALA A 188 -26.47 -18.65 5.46
C ALA A 188 -26.98 -18.66 6.91
N GLY A 189 -26.22 -18.10 7.85
CA GLY A 189 -26.63 -17.93 9.25
C GLY A 189 -27.87 -17.05 9.40
N ILE A 190 -27.89 -15.89 8.71
CA ILE A 190 -29.03 -14.97 8.71
C ILE A 190 -30.27 -15.63 8.10
N ALA A 191 -30.12 -16.31 6.95
CA ALA A 191 -31.22 -17.03 6.31
C ALA A 191 -31.80 -18.15 7.21
N GLY A 192 -30.94 -18.87 7.93
CA GLY A 192 -31.35 -19.87 8.92
C GLY A 192 -32.18 -19.27 10.06
N ILE A 193 -31.80 -18.12 10.59
CA ILE A 193 -32.53 -17.41 11.66
C ILE A 193 -33.91 -16.93 11.16
N VAL A 194 -33.97 -16.39 9.94
CA VAL A 194 -35.23 -15.92 9.33
C VAL A 194 -36.21 -17.08 9.08
N LYS A 195 -35.71 -18.23 8.60
CA LYS A 195 -36.53 -19.44 8.40
C LYS A 195 -37.05 -20.03 9.72
N ARG A 196 -36.26 -19.94 10.80
CA ARG A 196 -36.68 -20.40 12.13
C ARG A 196 -37.76 -19.50 12.74
N LYS A 197 -37.67 -18.18 12.59
CA LYS A 197 -38.69 -17.21 13.06
C LYS A 197 -40.02 -17.35 12.32
N THR A 198 -40.00 -17.61 11.02
CA THR A 198 -41.23 -17.79 10.22
C THR A 198 -41.95 -19.11 10.54
N THR A 199 -41.21 -20.17 10.86
CA THR A 199 -41.78 -21.47 11.24
C THR A 199 -42.49 -21.41 12.61
N VAL A 200 -41.91 -20.73 13.60
CA VAL A 200 -42.52 -20.56 14.93
C VAL A 200 -43.81 -19.72 14.87
N ARG A 201 -43.84 -18.66 14.06
CA ARG A 201 -45.08 -17.87 13.84
C ARG A 201 -46.20 -18.67 13.17
N ARG A 202 -45.87 -19.60 12.27
CA ARG A 202 -46.86 -20.44 11.57
C ARG A 202 -47.51 -21.49 12.49
N TRP A 203 -46.78 -21.96 13.51
CA TRP A 203 -47.32 -22.93 14.47
C TRP A 203 -48.25 -22.29 15.50
N SER A 204 -48.00 -21.03 15.90
CA SER A 204 -48.85 -20.32 16.86
C SER A 204 -50.20 -19.87 16.30
N GLY A 205 -50.44 -19.99 14.98
CA GLY A 205 -51.71 -19.63 14.33
C GLY A 205 -52.61 -20.82 13.97
N ARG A 206 -52.23 -22.06 14.34
CA ARG A 206 -52.97 -23.29 13.98
C ARG A 206 -53.61 -24.00 15.18
N ILE A 207 -53.81 -23.28 16.28
CA ILE A 207 -54.64 -23.71 17.41
C ILE A 207 -55.72 -22.63 17.54
N VAL A 208 -56.99 -23.04 17.54
CA VAL A 208 -58.24 -22.23 17.53
C VAL A 208 -58.88 -22.11 16.14
N ARG A 209 -59.54 -23.21 15.73
CA ARG A 209 -60.93 -23.20 15.24
C ARG A 209 -61.56 -24.53 15.65
N ARG A 210 -62.35 -24.49 16.72
CA ARG A 210 -63.50 -25.38 16.91
C ARG A 210 -64.69 -24.70 16.24
#